data_AF-A0AAE4M7Y1-F1
#
_entry.id   AF-A0AAE4M7Y1-F1
#
_cell.length_a   1.000
_cell.length_b   1.000
_cell.length_c   1.000
_cell.angle_alpha   90.00
_cell.angle_beta   90.00
_cell.angle_gamma   90.00
#
_symmetry.space_group_name_H-M   'P 1'
#
loop_
_entity.id
_entity.type
_entity.pdbx_description
1 polymer ?
#
loop_
_entity_poly.entity_id
_entity_poly.type
_entity_poly.pdbx_seq_one_letter_code
_entity_poly.pdbx_strand_id
1 'polypeptide(L)'
;MNKAITYDQHGKFNSQQAFIERYSVLVKRIAHHLLGRLPPSVQVEDLIQAGMIGLIEAQQNYDGSKGASFETYAGIRIRGAMLDDMRKGDWVPRSVHKNNREINQAIAELEGELNRDPTDSEVAKHLGMTLDQYHSALTDINCSKLVGIEDLGVSDDVISPADETDDSNPFKGVADESFRKALVESIKQLPEREALVLSLYYDEELNLKEIGDVLGVSESRVSQILSQAMQRLRTKLSAWTQND
;
A
#
# COMPACT_ATOMS: atom_id res chain seq x y z
N MET A 1 21.98 29.95 38.77
CA MET A 1 21.93 28.51 38.44
C MET A 1 21.01 28.28 37.24
N ASN A 2 21.41 28.63 36.01
CA ASN A 2 20.57 28.45 34.80
C ASN A 2 21.36 28.03 33.54
N LYS A 3 22.65 27.70 33.65
CA LYS A 3 23.50 27.33 32.50
C LYS A 3 23.54 25.82 32.19
N ALA A 4 23.13 24.96 33.13
CA ALA A 4 23.15 23.51 32.94
C ALA A 4 21.92 22.99 32.17
N ILE A 5 20.75 23.63 32.34
CA ILE A 5 19.50 23.27 31.67
C ILE A 5 19.56 23.63 30.17
N THR A 6 20.20 24.75 29.83
CA THR A 6 20.36 25.17 28.43
C THR A 6 21.33 24.29 27.64
N TYR A 7 22.36 23.73 28.27
CA TYR A 7 23.35 22.88 27.57
C TYR A 7 22.78 21.49 27.23
N ASP A 8 22.00 20.87 28.12
CA ASP A 8 21.31 19.60 27.85
C ASP A 8 20.21 19.78 26.78
N GLN A 9 19.51 20.93 26.77
CA GLN A 9 18.53 21.25 25.74
C GLN A 9 19.16 21.50 24.37
N HIS A 10 20.30 22.22 24.29
CA HIS A 10 21.01 22.43 23.02
C HIS A 10 21.66 21.15 22.48
N GLY A 11 22.17 20.27 23.34
CA GLY A 11 22.70 18.96 22.95
C GLY A 11 21.62 18.04 22.38
N LYS A 12 20.46 17.98 23.04
CA LYS A 12 19.28 17.24 22.55
C LYS A 12 18.74 17.80 21.24
N PHE A 13 18.64 19.12 21.11
CA PHE A 13 18.18 19.77 19.87
C PHE A 13 19.09 19.43 18.68
N ASN A 14 20.41 19.54 18.84
CA ASN A 14 21.35 19.19 17.78
C ASN A 14 21.30 17.70 17.42
N SER A 15 21.12 16.82 18.41
CA SER A 15 20.97 15.39 18.17
C SER A 15 19.68 15.03 17.42
N GLN A 16 18.58 15.72 17.73
CA GLN A 16 17.30 15.51 17.07
C GLN A 16 17.29 16.06 15.65
N GLN A 17 17.93 17.21 15.42
CA GLN A 17 18.05 17.80 14.09
C GLN A 17 18.93 16.94 13.17
N ALA A 18 20.09 16.47 13.65
CA ALA A 18 20.95 15.55 12.90
C ALA A 18 20.25 14.21 12.60
N PHE A 19 19.41 13.73 13.52
CA PHE A 19 18.60 12.53 13.32
C PHE A 19 17.54 12.72 12.23
N ILE A 20 16.79 13.83 12.29
CA ILE A 20 15.79 14.18 11.28
C ILE A 20 16.45 14.31 9.91
N GLU A 21 17.59 14.99 9.80
CA GLU A 21 18.31 15.13 8.53
C GLU A 21 18.71 13.77 7.96
N ARG A 22 19.25 12.87 8.80
CA ARG A 22 19.66 11.52 8.39
C ARG A 22 18.50 10.69 7.83
N TYR A 23 17.34 10.69 8.50
CA TYR A 23 16.21 9.84 8.11
C TYR A 23 15.18 10.55 7.21
N SER A 24 15.36 11.85 6.92
CA SER A 24 14.51 12.59 5.98
C SER A 24 14.52 11.99 4.57
N VAL A 25 15.66 11.41 4.16
CA VAL A 25 15.80 10.74 2.86
C VAL A 25 14.89 9.50 2.78
N LEU A 26 14.80 8.74 3.88
CA LEU A 26 13.89 7.58 3.98
C LEU A 26 12.43 8.01 3.84
N VAL A 27 12.03 9.07 4.54
CA VAL A 27 10.67 9.65 4.44
C VAL A 27 10.37 10.08 3.01
N LYS A 28 11.28 10.83 2.37
CA LYS A 28 11.11 11.28 0.98
C LYS A 28 11.00 10.11 0.02
N ARG A 29 11.82 9.07 0.18
CA ARG A 29 11.78 7.86 -0.67
C ARG A 29 10.41 7.18 -0.57
N ILE A 30 9.90 6.98 0.65
CA ILE A 30 8.59 6.36 0.89
C ILE A 30 7.47 7.22 0.29
N ALA A 31 7.50 8.55 0.49
CA ALA A 31 6.49 9.46 -0.04
C ALA A 31 6.43 9.45 -1.59
N HIS A 32 7.58 9.48 -2.27
CA HIS A 32 7.62 9.44 -3.73
C HIS A 32 7.17 8.09 -4.30
N HIS A 33 7.51 7.00 -3.61
CA HIS A 33 7.04 5.67 -3.97
C HIS A 33 5.52 5.56 -3.85
N LEU A 34 4.93 6.12 -2.79
CA LEU A 34 3.48 6.21 -2.65
C LEU A 34 2.84 7.10 -3.71
N LEU A 35 3.45 8.26 -4.02
CA LEU A 35 2.91 9.22 -4.98
C LEU A 35 2.64 8.62 -6.37
N GLY A 36 3.49 7.70 -6.84
CA GLY A 36 3.30 7.02 -8.13
C GLY A 36 2.02 6.17 -8.22
N ARG A 37 1.36 5.92 -7.09
CA ARG A 37 0.19 5.08 -6.94
C ARG A 37 -1.04 5.84 -6.41
N LEU A 38 -0.93 7.16 -6.31
CA LEU A 38 -1.93 8.06 -5.73
C LEU A 38 -2.48 9.06 -6.76
N PRO A 39 -3.66 9.67 -6.52
CA PRO A 39 -4.25 10.57 -7.49
C PRO A 39 -3.39 11.82 -7.65
N PRO A 40 -3.49 12.51 -8.80
CA PRO A 40 -2.78 13.77 -9.04
C PRO A 40 -3.10 14.88 -8.03
N SER A 41 -4.20 14.75 -7.29
CA SER A 41 -4.58 15.69 -6.23
C SER A 41 -3.72 15.58 -4.98
N VAL A 42 -2.97 14.49 -4.76
CA VAL A 42 -2.10 14.35 -3.59
C VAL A 42 -0.86 15.19 -3.78
N GLN A 43 -0.56 16.04 -2.80
CA GLN A 43 0.70 16.74 -2.77
C GLN A 43 1.73 15.90 -2.02
N VAL A 44 2.89 15.70 -2.65
CA VAL A 44 4.01 14.97 -2.04
C VAL A 44 4.49 15.62 -0.74
N GLU A 45 4.34 16.94 -0.63
CA GLU A 45 4.71 17.72 0.56
C GLU A 45 3.85 17.36 1.77
N ASP A 46 2.56 17.07 1.57
CA ASP A 46 1.66 16.62 2.64
C ASP A 46 2.04 15.22 3.12
N LEU A 47 2.34 14.31 2.19
CA LEU A 47 2.85 12.97 2.53
C LEU A 47 4.16 13.06 3.31
N ILE A 48 5.11 13.89 2.87
CA ILE A 48 6.37 14.06 3.59
C ILE A 48 6.12 14.58 5.01
N GLN A 49 5.22 15.55 5.19
CA GLN A 49 4.87 16.07 6.51
C GLN A 49 4.27 14.99 7.43
N ALA A 50 3.29 14.24 6.93
CA ALA A 50 2.70 13.13 7.67
C ALA A 50 3.74 12.05 8.02
N GLY A 51 4.60 11.71 7.07
CA GLY A 51 5.71 10.78 7.27
C GLY A 51 6.74 11.26 8.29
N MET A 52 7.03 12.56 8.33
CA MET A 52 7.92 13.15 9.33
C MET A 52 7.35 13.03 10.74
N ILE A 53 6.03 13.16 10.92
CA ILE A 53 5.37 12.90 12.20
C ILE A 53 5.54 11.44 12.60
N GLY A 54 5.31 10.50 11.66
CA GLY A 54 5.55 9.07 11.88
C GLY A 54 6.99 8.73 12.26
N LEU A 55 7.98 9.41 11.67
CA LEU A 55 9.40 9.26 12.02
C LEU A 55 9.69 9.72 13.45
N ILE A 56 9.12 10.85 13.88
CA ILE A 56 9.30 11.36 15.25
C ILE A 56 8.66 10.40 16.27
N GLU A 57 7.47 9.89 15.98
CA GLU A 57 6.84 8.86 16.81
C GLU A 57 7.66 7.56 16.84
N ALA A 58 8.24 7.16 15.71
CA ALA A 58 9.10 5.99 15.65
C ALA A 58 10.35 6.17 16.52
N GLN A 59 10.97 7.34 16.51
CA GLN A 59 12.12 7.64 17.35
C GLN A 59 11.80 7.48 18.85
N GLN A 60 10.61 7.90 19.28
CA GLN A 60 10.21 7.86 20.69
C GLN A 60 9.86 6.45 21.17
N ASN A 61 9.31 5.62 20.28
CA ASN A 61 8.79 4.29 20.62
C ASN A 61 9.71 3.14 20.22
N TYR A 62 10.81 3.43 19.53
CA TYR A 62 11.78 2.42 19.12
C TYR A 62 12.51 1.84 20.32
N ASP A 63 12.59 0.52 20.33
CA ASP A 63 13.29 -0.25 21.34
C ASP A 63 14.25 -1.21 20.65
N GLY A 64 15.53 -0.84 20.64
CA GLY A 64 16.60 -1.60 19.99
C GLY A 64 16.86 -2.97 20.62
N SER A 65 16.28 -3.28 21.78
CA SER A 65 16.37 -4.62 22.37
C SER A 65 15.47 -5.65 21.68
N LYS A 66 14.59 -5.21 20.78
CA LYS A 66 13.60 -6.06 20.07
C LYS A 66 14.08 -6.61 18.73
N GLY A 67 15.37 -6.45 18.38
CA GLY A 67 16.01 -7.12 17.25
C GLY A 67 15.82 -6.48 15.86
N ALA A 68 14.81 -5.62 15.66
CA ALA A 68 14.63 -4.93 14.38
C ALA A 68 15.52 -3.69 14.27
N SER A 69 16.09 -3.42 13.08
CA SER A 69 16.79 -2.16 12.83
C SER A 69 15.86 -0.96 12.98
N PHE A 70 16.40 0.19 13.37
CA PHE A 70 15.62 1.43 13.46
C PHE A 70 14.97 1.80 12.12
N GLU A 71 15.69 1.60 11.01
CA GLU A 71 15.22 1.93 9.66
C GLU A 71 13.99 1.09 9.27
N THR A 72 14.02 -0.21 9.56
CA THR A 72 12.91 -1.14 9.35
C THR A 72 11.68 -0.72 10.16
N TYR A 73 11.85 -0.48 11.46
CA TYR A 73 10.75 -0.05 12.33
C TYR A 73 10.18 1.32 11.92
N ALA A 74 11.05 2.28 11.64
CA ALA A 74 10.67 3.62 11.22
C ALA A 74 9.95 3.60 9.87
N GLY A 75 10.39 2.78 8.91
CA GLY A 75 9.74 2.64 7.61
C GLY A 75 8.25 2.31 7.72
N ILE A 76 7.90 1.34 8.58
CA ILE A 76 6.51 0.94 8.83
C ILE A 76 5.70 2.09 9.44
N ARG A 77 6.27 2.77 10.45
CA ARG A 77 5.59 3.88 11.14
C ARG A 77 5.40 5.11 10.24
N ILE A 78 6.42 5.46 9.46
CA ILE A 78 6.40 6.56 8.50
C ILE A 78 5.31 6.34 7.47
N ARG A 79 5.29 5.15 6.84
CA ARG A 79 4.30 4.79 5.82
C ARG A 79 2.89 4.78 6.40
N GLY A 80 2.71 4.16 7.57
CA GLY A 80 1.42 4.13 8.27
C GLY A 80 0.89 5.54 8.58
N ALA A 81 1.76 6.45 9.05
CA ALA A 81 1.37 7.83 9.32
C ALA A 81 0.93 8.58 8.05
N MET A 82 1.60 8.36 6.91
CA MET A 82 1.19 8.94 5.62
C MET A 82 -0.21 8.46 5.21
N LEU A 83 -0.47 7.16 5.32
CA LEU A 83 -1.76 6.58 4.95
C LEU A 83 -2.87 6.95 5.93
N ASP A 84 -2.58 7.06 7.21
CA ASP A 84 -3.55 7.51 8.21
C ASP A 84 -3.95 8.98 7.99
N ASP A 85 -2.99 9.83 7.59
CA ASP A 85 -3.30 11.22 7.23
C ASP A 85 -4.20 11.29 5.99
N MET A 86 -3.91 10.46 4.99
CA MET A 86 -4.79 10.30 3.82
C MET A 86 -6.19 9.80 4.18
N ARG A 87 -6.34 8.95 5.20
CA ARG A 87 -7.66 8.46 5.66
C ARG A 87 -8.46 9.50 6.43
N LYS A 88 -7.80 10.46 7.09
CA LYS A 88 -8.44 11.50 7.91
C LYS A 88 -9.09 12.59 7.08
N GLY A 89 -8.55 12.87 5.89
CA GLY A 89 -9.33 13.51 4.84
C GLY A 89 -10.31 12.47 4.28
N ASP A 90 -11.57 12.83 3.99
CA ASP A 90 -12.44 12.02 3.12
C ASP A 90 -11.84 11.99 1.69
N TRP A 91 -10.68 11.36 1.55
CA TRP A 91 -9.78 11.44 0.40
C TRP A 91 -10.39 10.78 -0.83
N VAL A 92 -11.30 9.83 -0.63
CA VAL A 92 -12.06 9.16 -1.68
C VAL A 92 -13.47 9.72 -1.69
N PRO A 93 -13.82 10.62 -2.64
CA PRO A 93 -15.17 11.13 -2.76
C PRO A 93 -16.21 10.01 -2.90
N ARG A 94 -17.42 10.23 -2.37
CA ARG A 94 -18.55 9.28 -2.55
C ARG A 94 -18.82 8.96 -4.02
N SER A 95 -18.54 9.91 -4.92
CA SER A 95 -18.62 9.70 -6.36
C SER A 95 -17.68 8.60 -6.86
N VAL A 96 -16.49 8.45 -6.30
CA VAL A 96 -15.53 7.38 -6.68
C VAL A 96 -16.09 6.01 -6.31
N HIS A 97 -16.66 5.86 -5.11
CA HIS A 97 -17.32 4.61 -4.71
C HIS A 97 -18.53 4.28 -5.58
N LYS A 98 -19.33 5.30 -5.95
CA LYS A 98 -20.46 5.15 -6.86
C LYS A 98 -19.99 4.70 -8.25
N ASN A 99 -19.01 5.40 -8.82
CA ASN A 99 -18.42 5.10 -10.13
C ASN A 99 -17.84 3.69 -10.16
N ASN A 100 -17.17 3.24 -9.08
CA ASN A 100 -16.64 1.88 -8.97
C ASN A 100 -17.76 0.83 -9.09
N ARG A 101 -18.88 1.03 -8.39
CA ARG A 101 -20.03 0.12 -8.48
C ARG A 101 -20.65 0.12 -9.86
N GLU A 102 -20.85 1.30 -10.45
CA GLU A 102 -21.46 1.44 -11.79
C GLU A 102 -20.57 0.81 -12.87
N ILE A 103 -19.26 1.03 -12.83
CA ILE A 103 -18.30 0.44 -13.78
C ILE A 103 -18.28 -1.09 -13.65
N ASN A 104 -18.22 -1.63 -12.42
CA ASN A 104 -18.23 -3.08 -12.24
C ASN A 104 -19.54 -3.72 -12.70
N GLN A 105 -20.68 -3.04 -12.47
CA GLN A 105 -21.98 -3.50 -12.93
C GLN A 105 -22.06 -3.53 -14.46
N ALA A 106 -21.61 -2.45 -15.12
CA ALA A 106 -21.55 -2.37 -16.58
C ALA A 106 -20.65 -3.44 -17.19
N ILE A 107 -19.49 -3.71 -16.58
CA ILE A 107 -18.60 -4.78 -17.01
C ILE A 107 -19.28 -6.14 -16.90
N ALA A 108 -19.93 -6.43 -15.78
CA ALA A 108 -20.63 -7.71 -15.58
C ALA A 108 -21.80 -7.91 -16.57
N GLU A 109 -22.55 -6.86 -16.87
CA GLU A 109 -23.61 -6.89 -17.88
C GLU A 109 -23.05 -7.17 -19.28
N LEU A 110 -22.03 -6.42 -19.68
CA LEU A 110 -21.39 -6.57 -21.00
C LEU A 110 -20.68 -7.92 -21.15
N GLU A 111 -20.05 -8.45 -20.09
CA GLU A 111 -19.47 -9.80 -20.11
C GLU A 111 -20.55 -10.85 -20.38
N GLY A 112 -21.73 -10.70 -19.77
CA GLY A 112 -22.88 -11.58 -19.99
C GLY A 112 -23.45 -11.50 -21.42
N GLU A 113 -23.45 -10.31 -22.02
CA GLU A 113 -23.96 -10.09 -23.37
C GLU A 113 -22.95 -10.49 -24.47
N LEU A 114 -21.68 -10.15 -24.30
CA LEU A 114 -20.62 -10.33 -25.29
C LEU A 114 -19.96 -11.70 -25.20
N ASN A 115 -20.11 -12.38 -24.06
CA ASN A 115 -19.47 -13.67 -23.75
C ASN A 115 -17.93 -13.61 -23.90
N ARG A 116 -17.36 -12.43 -23.65
CA ARG A 116 -15.92 -12.09 -23.63
C ARG A 116 -15.72 -10.86 -22.74
N ASP A 117 -14.47 -10.58 -22.37
CA ASP A 117 -14.13 -9.34 -21.65
C ASP A 117 -14.46 -8.11 -22.55
N PRO A 118 -15.20 -7.11 -22.02
CA PRO A 118 -15.51 -5.88 -22.75
C PRO A 118 -14.29 -4.96 -22.82
N THR A 119 -14.15 -4.25 -23.94
CA THR A 119 -13.13 -3.22 -24.11
C THR A 119 -13.51 -1.94 -23.35
N ASP A 120 -12.52 -1.13 -22.98
CA ASP A 120 -12.77 0.14 -22.27
C ASP A 120 -13.72 1.07 -23.04
N SER A 121 -13.61 1.10 -24.37
CA SER A 121 -14.54 1.82 -25.25
C SER A 121 -15.98 1.31 -25.17
N GLU A 122 -16.17 -0.01 -25.04
CA GLU A 122 -17.51 -0.62 -24.92
C GLU A 122 -18.13 -0.29 -23.56
N VAL A 123 -17.34 -0.36 -22.49
CA VAL A 123 -17.78 -0.01 -21.12
C VAL A 123 -18.13 1.47 -21.01
N ALA A 124 -17.25 2.36 -21.50
CA ALA A 124 -17.49 3.80 -21.51
C ALA A 124 -18.77 4.16 -22.29
N LYS A 125 -18.97 3.51 -23.44
CA LYS A 125 -20.18 3.70 -24.26
C LYS A 125 -21.45 3.22 -23.55
N HIS A 126 -21.41 2.07 -22.87
CA HIS A 126 -22.55 1.54 -22.11
C HIS A 126 -22.95 2.47 -20.96
N LEU A 127 -21.97 3.07 -20.30
CA LEU A 127 -22.17 4.03 -19.22
C LEU A 127 -22.50 5.45 -19.69
N GLY A 128 -22.49 5.71 -21.00
CA GLY A 128 -22.75 7.04 -21.56
C GLY A 128 -21.67 8.09 -21.24
N MET A 129 -20.44 7.66 -21.00
CA MET A 129 -19.29 8.53 -20.70
C MET A 129 -18.27 8.51 -21.83
N THR A 130 -17.42 9.55 -21.89
CA THR A 130 -16.28 9.54 -22.81
C THR A 130 -15.19 8.60 -22.30
N LEU A 131 -14.31 8.14 -23.19
CA LEU A 131 -13.18 7.28 -22.83
C LEU A 131 -12.26 7.98 -21.81
N ASP A 132 -12.02 9.29 -21.97
CA ASP A 132 -11.22 10.07 -21.02
C ASP A 132 -11.86 10.16 -19.64
N GLN A 133 -13.19 10.35 -19.57
CA GLN A 133 -13.93 10.35 -18.31
C GLN A 133 -13.85 8.99 -17.62
N TYR A 134 -13.94 7.91 -18.39
CA TYR A 134 -13.81 6.56 -17.89
C TYR A 134 -12.41 6.29 -17.32
N HIS A 135 -11.34 6.66 -18.04
CA HIS A 135 -9.96 6.51 -17.53
C HIS A 135 -9.69 7.36 -16.28
N SER A 136 -10.22 8.57 -16.23
CA SER A 136 -10.14 9.40 -15.01
C SER A 136 -10.83 8.72 -13.83
N ALA A 137 -12.04 8.18 -14.04
CA ALA A 137 -12.76 7.45 -13.01
C ALA A 137 -12.00 6.20 -12.54
N LEU A 138 -11.39 5.44 -13.46
CA LEU A 138 -10.56 4.29 -13.10
C LEU A 138 -9.33 4.69 -12.27
N THR A 139 -8.67 5.79 -12.63
CA THR A 139 -7.52 6.31 -11.87
C THR A 139 -7.93 6.63 -10.44
N ASP A 140 -9.04 7.35 -10.25
CA ASP A 140 -9.57 7.69 -8.93
C ASP A 140 -9.91 6.42 -8.10
N ILE A 141 -10.47 5.41 -8.76
CA ILE A 141 -10.80 4.12 -8.13
C ILE A 141 -9.54 3.36 -7.71
N ASN A 142 -8.53 3.27 -8.58
CA ASN A 142 -7.31 2.52 -8.31
C ASN A 142 -6.54 3.10 -7.13
N CYS A 143 -6.51 4.42 -7.03
CA CYS A 143 -5.94 5.13 -5.90
C CYS A 143 -6.66 4.84 -4.57
N SER A 144 -7.99 4.67 -4.59
CA SER A 144 -8.74 4.30 -3.39
C SER A 144 -8.41 2.89 -2.86
N LYS A 145 -7.96 1.99 -3.74
CA LYS A 145 -7.69 0.57 -3.42
C LYS A 145 -6.31 0.33 -2.83
N LEU A 146 -5.34 1.21 -3.10
CA LEU A 146 -3.97 1.09 -2.59
C LEU A 146 -3.92 1.00 -1.06
N VAL A 147 -4.81 1.72 -0.38
CA VAL A 147 -4.90 1.78 1.08
C VAL A 147 -5.50 0.49 1.69
N GLY A 148 -6.20 -0.32 0.90
CA GLY A 148 -6.83 -1.57 1.35
C GLY A 148 -5.89 -2.77 1.40
N ILE A 149 -4.78 -2.72 0.67
CA ILE A 149 -3.73 -3.75 0.64
C ILE A 149 -2.87 -3.73 1.91
N GLU A 150 -2.57 -2.54 2.43
CA GLU A 150 -1.77 -2.39 3.66
C GLU A 150 -2.54 -2.72 4.94
N ASP A 151 -3.87 -2.85 4.85
CA ASP A 151 -4.76 -3.34 5.93
C ASP A 151 -4.56 -4.84 6.23
N LEU A 152 -3.71 -5.54 5.45
CA LEU A 152 -3.27 -6.91 5.73
C LEU A 152 -2.08 -6.99 6.68
N GLY A 153 -1.50 -5.87 7.10
CA GLY A 153 -0.36 -5.84 8.01
C GLY A 153 0.93 -6.40 7.42
N VAL A 154 1.02 -6.59 6.11
CA VAL A 154 2.24 -7.07 5.46
C VAL A 154 3.16 -5.88 5.23
N SER A 155 4.22 -5.79 6.04
CA SER A 155 5.32 -4.87 5.75
C SER A 155 5.96 -5.28 4.42
N ASP A 156 6.26 -4.29 3.60
CA ASP A 156 6.96 -4.41 2.31
C ASP A 156 8.33 -5.14 2.41
N ASP A 157 8.88 -5.23 3.62
CA ASP A 157 10.08 -6.03 3.93
C ASP A 157 9.83 -7.56 4.00
N VAL A 158 8.60 -8.05 3.87
CA VAL A 158 8.35 -9.50 3.71
C VAL A 158 8.72 -9.98 2.29
N ILE A 159 8.81 -9.06 1.33
CA ILE A 159 9.03 -9.34 -0.10
C ILE A 159 10.52 -9.24 -0.48
N SER A 160 11.34 -8.54 0.30
CA SER A 160 12.79 -8.46 0.04
C SER A 160 13.53 -9.65 0.66
N PRO A 161 14.39 -10.38 -0.09
CA PRO A 161 15.26 -11.40 0.47
C PRO A 161 16.45 -10.71 1.16
N ALA A 162 16.23 -10.14 2.35
CA ALA A 162 17.32 -9.78 3.23
C ALA A 162 17.67 -11.00 4.07
N ASP A 163 18.70 -11.72 3.64
CA ASP A 163 19.51 -12.59 4.48
C ASP A 163 19.94 -11.81 5.72
N GLU A 164 19.26 -11.96 6.85
CA GLU A 164 19.81 -11.79 8.20
C GLU A 164 18.80 -12.33 9.22
N THR A 165 18.92 -13.62 9.50
CA THR A 165 18.35 -14.25 10.68
C THR A 165 18.97 -13.60 11.92
N ASP A 166 18.19 -12.88 12.73
CA ASP A 166 18.57 -12.62 14.12
C ASP A 166 17.47 -13.02 15.10
N ASP A 167 17.89 -13.88 16.03
CA ASP A 167 17.14 -14.90 16.75
C ASP A 167 16.79 -14.39 18.17
N SER A 168 16.31 -13.15 18.27
CA SER A 168 16.19 -12.44 19.56
C SER A 168 14.77 -12.31 20.11
N ASN A 169 13.78 -12.98 19.51
CA ASN A 169 12.49 -13.23 20.15
C ASN A 169 11.81 -14.50 19.60
N PRO A 170 11.95 -15.66 20.28
CA PRO A 170 11.48 -16.95 19.77
C PRO A 170 9.97 -16.99 19.46
N PHE A 171 9.16 -16.15 20.11
CA PHE A 171 7.71 -16.11 19.88
C PHE A 171 7.30 -15.16 18.75
N LYS A 172 8.05 -14.07 18.50
CA LYS A 172 7.77 -13.16 17.37
C LYS A 172 8.26 -13.71 16.04
N GLY A 173 9.46 -14.31 16.02
CA GLY A 173 9.97 -14.97 14.81
C GLY A 173 9.04 -16.09 14.32
N VAL A 174 8.42 -16.83 15.25
CA VAL A 174 7.46 -17.88 14.91
C VAL A 174 6.12 -17.34 14.43
N ALA A 175 5.60 -16.23 15.00
CA ALA A 175 4.37 -15.60 14.53
C ALA A 175 4.54 -15.05 13.11
N ASP A 176 5.66 -14.36 12.85
CA ASP A 176 6.00 -13.82 11.53
C ASP A 176 6.30 -14.93 10.52
N GLU A 177 6.99 -16.01 10.91
CA GLU A 177 7.26 -17.15 10.05
C GLU A 177 6.00 -17.98 9.75
N SER A 178 5.10 -18.14 10.74
CA SER A 178 3.82 -18.82 10.56
C SER A 178 2.89 -18.02 9.66
N PHE A 179 2.84 -16.70 9.85
CA PHE A 179 2.10 -15.79 8.99
C PHE A 179 2.67 -15.78 7.56
N ARG A 180 4.00 -15.71 7.41
CA ARG A 180 4.67 -15.79 6.10
C ARG A 180 4.37 -17.12 5.40
N LYS A 181 4.43 -18.25 6.12
CA LYS A 181 4.04 -19.57 5.58
C LYS A 181 2.57 -19.59 5.15
N ALA A 182 1.67 -19.03 5.97
CA ALA A 182 0.25 -18.94 5.65
C ALA A 182 -0.02 -18.03 4.43
N LEU A 183 0.72 -16.93 4.29
CA LEU A 183 0.65 -16.02 3.14
C LEU A 183 1.13 -16.73 1.86
N VAL A 184 2.30 -17.37 1.89
CA VAL A 184 2.84 -18.14 0.75
C VAL A 184 1.87 -19.24 0.32
N GLU A 185 1.31 -19.97 1.28
CA GLU A 185 0.34 -21.03 0.98
C GLU A 185 -0.98 -20.47 0.43
N SER A 186 -1.40 -19.31 0.92
CA SER A 186 -2.59 -18.61 0.42
C SER A 186 -2.39 -18.12 -1.02
N ILE A 187 -1.21 -17.58 -1.34
CA ILE A 187 -0.84 -17.15 -2.70
C ILE A 187 -0.79 -18.35 -3.65
N LYS A 188 -0.21 -19.48 -3.24
CA LYS A 188 -0.17 -20.73 -4.04
C LYS A 188 -1.56 -21.27 -4.38
N GLN A 189 -2.56 -20.99 -3.54
CA GLN A 189 -3.93 -21.42 -3.75
C GLN A 189 -4.78 -20.40 -4.53
N LEU A 190 -4.20 -19.28 -4.96
CA LEU A 190 -4.89 -18.33 -5.84
C LEU A 190 -5.01 -18.92 -7.24
N PRO A 191 -6.08 -18.57 -7.98
CA PRO A 191 -6.15 -18.81 -9.42
C PRO A 191 -4.91 -18.26 -10.13
N GLU A 192 -4.43 -18.99 -11.14
CA GLU A 192 -3.20 -18.65 -11.89
C GLU A 192 -3.20 -17.21 -12.41
N ARG A 193 -4.34 -16.72 -12.92
CA ARG A 193 -4.48 -15.32 -13.38
C ARG A 193 -4.36 -14.31 -12.25
N GLU A 194 -4.92 -14.59 -11.07
CA GLU A 194 -4.83 -13.71 -9.90
C GLU A 194 -3.39 -13.65 -9.37
N ALA A 195 -2.73 -14.81 -9.26
CA ALA A 195 -1.32 -14.90 -8.83
C ALA A 195 -0.37 -14.18 -9.80
N LEU A 196 -0.61 -14.31 -11.11
CA LEU A 196 0.17 -13.62 -12.13
C LEU A 196 0.03 -12.09 -12.04
N VAL A 197 -1.19 -11.58 -11.89
CA VAL A 197 -1.42 -10.13 -11.70
C VAL A 197 -0.72 -9.63 -10.44
N LEU A 198 -0.78 -10.39 -9.34
CA LEU A 198 -0.06 -10.04 -8.11
C LEU A 198 1.45 -9.97 -8.33
N SER A 199 2.04 -10.97 -8.98
CA SER A 199 3.49 -10.99 -9.24
C SER A 199 3.92 -9.84 -10.14
N LEU A 200 3.19 -9.56 -11.22
CA LEU A 200 3.49 -8.42 -12.10
C LEU A 200 3.35 -7.08 -11.37
N TYR A 201 2.45 -6.97 -10.39
CA TYR A 201 2.20 -5.74 -9.64
C TYR A 201 3.20 -5.53 -8.50
N TYR A 202 3.58 -6.58 -7.77
CA TYR A 202 4.43 -6.49 -6.58
C TYR A 202 5.89 -6.87 -6.81
N ASP A 203 6.18 -7.86 -7.66
CA ASP A 203 7.55 -8.32 -7.92
C ASP A 203 8.18 -7.51 -9.06
N GLU A 204 7.45 -7.31 -10.15
CA GLU A 204 7.94 -6.60 -11.35
C GLU A 204 7.60 -5.10 -11.33
N GLU A 205 6.93 -4.62 -10.29
CA GLU A 205 6.54 -3.21 -10.07
C GLU A 205 5.78 -2.55 -11.24
N LEU A 206 5.08 -3.33 -12.07
CA LEU A 206 4.34 -2.81 -13.22
C LEU A 206 3.07 -2.08 -12.78
N ASN A 207 2.71 -1.04 -13.53
CA ASN A 207 1.43 -0.36 -13.33
C ASN A 207 0.26 -1.14 -13.97
N LEU A 208 -0.97 -0.84 -13.55
CA LEU A 208 -2.17 -1.58 -14.00
C LEU A 208 -2.37 -1.54 -15.52
N LYS A 209 -1.93 -0.48 -16.18
CA LYS A 209 -2.00 -0.34 -17.63
C LYS A 209 -0.99 -1.26 -18.33
N GLU A 210 0.26 -1.27 -17.87
CA GLU A 210 1.32 -2.16 -18.37
C GLU A 210 0.93 -3.63 -18.18
N ILE A 211 0.35 -3.98 -17.03
CA ILE A 211 -0.16 -5.32 -16.78
C ILE A 211 -1.30 -5.67 -17.73
N GLY A 212 -2.19 -4.71 -18.03
CA GLY A 212 -3.28 -4.89 -18.99
C GLY A 212 -2.76 -5.18 -20.39
N ASP A 213 -1.75 -4.43 -20.83
CA ASP A 213 -1.08 -4.62 -22.12
C ASP A 213 -0.40 -5.99 -22.22
N VAL A 214 0.25 -6.46 -21.13
CA VAL A 214 0.89 -7.80 -21.07
C VAL A 214 -0.15 -8.91 -21.15
N LEU A 215 -1.29 -8.76 -20.47
CA LEU A 215 -2.32 -9.80 -20.35
C LEU A 215 -3.41 -9.72 -21.43
N GLY A 216 -3.38 -8.70 -22.29
CA GLY A 216 -4.37 -8.46 -23.33
C GLY A 216 -5.76 -8.16 -22.78
N VAL A 217 -5.86 -7.53 -21.61
CA VAL A 217 -7.11 -7.15 -20.95
C VAL A 217 -7.09 -5.67 -20.58
N SER A 218 -8.26 -5.08 -20.31
CA SER A 218 -8.33 -3.68 -19.90
C SER A 218 -7.72 -3.42 -18.52
N GLU A 219 -7.28 -2.18 -18.27
CA GLU A 219 -6.79 -1.74 -16.97
C GLU A 219 -7.82 -1.99 -15.85
N SER A 220 -9.10 -1.76 -16.15
CA SER A 220 -10.21 -2.03 -15.23
C SER A 220 -10.30 -3.51 -14.85
N ARG A 221 -10.09 -4.41 -15.82
CA ARG A 221 -10.08 -5.85 -15.59
C ARG A 221 -8.91 -6.26 -14.70
N VAL A 222 -7.72 -5.71 -14.92
CA VAL A 222 -6.56 -5.95 -14.03
C VAL A 222 -6.87 -5.47 -12.62
N SER A 223 -7.44 -4.27 -12.45
CA SER A 223 -7.84 -3.72 -11.15
C SER A 223 -8.84 -4.62 -10.41
N GLN A 224 -9.80 -5.22 -11.13
CA GLN A 224 -10.74 -6.17 -10.57
C GLN A 224 -10.05 -7.46 -10.12
N ILE A 225 -9.21 -8.05 -10.97
CA ILE A 225 -8.45 -9.28 -10.65
C ILE A 225 -7.59 -9.05 -9.40
N LEU A 226 -6.87 -7.92 -9.35
CA LEU A 226 -6.07 -7.54 -8.18
C LEU A 226 -6.95 -7.41 -6.93
N SER A 227 -8.10 -6.74 -7.02
CA SER A 227 -9.02 -6.58 -5.88
C SER A 227 -9.56 -7.92 -5.37
N GLN A 228 -9.92 -8.83 -6.27
CA GLN A 228 -10.41 -10.17 -5.92
C GLN A 228 -9.31 -10.99 -5.24
N ALA A 229 -8.09 -10.95 -5.78
CA ALA A 229 -6.93 -11.62 -5.19
C ALA A 229 -6.68 -11.12 -3.76
N MET A 230 -6.68 -9.80 -3.56
CA MET A 230 -6.49 -9.20 -2.25
C MET A 230 -7.61 -9.56 -1.26
N GLN A 231 -8.87 -9.57 -1.71
CA GLN A 231 -10.00 -9.95 -0.86
C GLN A 231 -9.90 -11.43 -0.43
N ARG A 232 -9.52 -12.33 -1.34
CA ARG A 232 -9.30 -13.75 -1.02
C ARG A 232 -8.17 -13.93 -0.03
N LEU A 233 -7.04 -13.25 -0.24
CA LEU A 233 -5.92 -13.25 0.70
C LEU A 233 -6.37 -12.77 2.08
N ARG A 234 -7.13 -11.67 2.14
CA ARG A 234 -7.70 -11.14 3.40
C ARG A 234 -8.59 -12.15 4.11
N THR A 235 -9.51 -12.80 3.40
CA THR A 235 -10.39 -13.80 4.03
C THR A 235 -9.64 -15.01 4.56
N LYS A 236 -8.55 -15.43 3.90
CA LYS A 236 -7.72 -16.54 4.38
C LYS A 236 -6.83 -16.14 5.56
N LEU A 237 -6.34 -14.91 5.56
CA LEU A 237 -5.42 -14.39 6.58
C LEU A 237 -6.14 -13.78 7.78
N SER A 238 -7.43 -13.44 7.68
CA SER A 238 -8.20 -12.86 8.80
C SER A 238 -8.30 -13.78 10.02
N ALA A 239 -8.14 -15.09 9.83
CA ALA A 239 -8.08 -16.05 10.94
C ALA A 239 -6.81 -15.90 11.79
N TRP A 240 -5.76 -15.27 11.26
CA TRP A 240 -4.47 -15.06 11.93
C TRP A 240 -4.41 -13.70 12.63
N THR A 241 -5.11 -12.67 12.11
CA THR A 241 -5.14 -11.33 12.70
C THR A 241 -6.14 -11.14 13.85
N GLN A 242 -7.07 -12.08 14.06
CA GLN A 242 -8.03 -12.03 15.17
C GLN A 242 -7.61 -12.79 16.44
N ASN A 243 -6.43 -13.45 16.41
CA ASN A 243 -5.97 -14.31 17.50
C ASN A 243 -4.86 -13.67 18.38
N ASP A 244 -4.61 -12.37 18.21
CA ASP A 244 -3.76 -11.54 19.09
C ASP A 244 -4.60 -10.55 19.91
#